data_AF-A0A3B3DEN9-F1
#
_entry.id   AF-A0A3B3DEN9-F1
#
_cell.length_a   1.000
_cell.length_b   1.000
_cell.length_c   1.000
_cell.angle_alpha   90.00
_cell.angle_beta   90.00
_cell.angle_gamma   90.00
#
_symmetry.space_group_name_H-M   'P 1'
#
loop_
_entity.id
_entity.type
_entity.pdbx_description
1 polymer ?
#
loop_
_entity_poly.entity_id
_entity_poly.type
_entity_poly.pdbx_seq_one_letter_code
_entity_poly.pdbx_strand_id
1 'polypeptide(L)'
;MLHFQPAPGQFGPEVQNPGLWVWRVEKMKAVLLDPSEVGSFYNGDSYLVLKNHGEQGADLHMWIGEKSSRDEQVACAMLATQLDNFLGGDPVQHRQVQGIETPEFMALFPRGVSYKDGGVESGFRRTQGSGPVHRLYQIKGKRNIRAKEVELSWSSFNKGDCFILDLGEIIVSWIGSEANIFEKQKVREIASLIRDTDRHGKARIVDSTEGEEPEEMLKVLGQKPELAGSTPEEDSKADASNTAALYKVSDATGSMTMTKISEKSPFAKELLVRDDCFILDNGANGKIFVWKGNGANAEEKRVALQMADSFIQQMQYDMMKTQVEILPQGKETIIFKQFFKNWN
;
A
#
# COMPACT_ATOMS: atom_id res chain seq x y z
N MET A 1 33.55 -1.26 1.75
CA MET A 1 32.20 -0.80 1.39
C MET A 1 32.30 0.04 0.14
N LEU A 2 31.92 -0.51 -1.02
CA LEU A 2 31.88 0.26 -2.27
C LEU A 2 30.82 1.36 -2.11
N HIS A 3 31.24 2.61 -2.22
CA HIS A 3 30.34 3.76 -2.22
C HIS A 3 29.66 3.82 -3.59
N PHE A 4 28.56 3.08 -3.74
CA PHE A 4 27.71 3.16 -4.92
C PHE A 4 26.91 4.46 -4.87
N GLN A 5 27.50 5.52 -5.43
CA GLN A 5 26.82 6.80 -5.66
C GLN A 5 26.19 6.75 -7.07
N PRO A 6 24.88 6.94 -7.21
CA PRO A 6 24.23 6.99 -8.53
C PRO A 6 24.60 8.28 -9.28
N ALA A 7 24.42 8.26 -10.60
CA ALA A 7 24.74 9.40 -11.46
C ALA A 7 23.82 10.61 -11.12
N PRO A 8 24.37 11.83 -10.92
CA PRO A 8 23.56 13.05 -10.81
C PRO A 8 22.69 13.28 -12.05
N GLY A 9 21.49 13.85 -11.86
CA GLY A 9 20.65 14.31 -12.99
C GLY A 9 19.85 13.21 -13.72
N GLN A 10 19.46 12.13 -13.05
CA GLN A 10 18.67 11.04 -13.66
C GLN A 10 17.20 11.41 -13.92
N PHE A 11 16.68 12.43 -13.26
CA PHE A 11 15.31 12.90 -13.43
C PHE A 11 15.33 14.34 -13.95
N GLY A 12 14.62 14.59 -15.05
CA GLY A 12 14.47 15.92 -15.62
C GLY A 12 13.25 16.67 -15.07
N PRO A 13 13.14 17.98 -15.31
CA PRO A 13 12.02 18.80 -14.81
C PRO A 13 10.65 18.35 -15.35
N GLU A 14 10.61 17.61 -16.45
CA GLU A 14 9.38 17.12 -17.07
C GLU A 14 8.52 16.25 -16.14
N VAL A 15 9.13 15.60 -15.13
CA VAL A 15 8.43 14.77 -14.14
C VAL A 15 7.58 15.58 -13.16
N GLN A 16 7.73 16.91 -13.14
CA GLN A 16 6.90 17.82 -12.35
C GLN A 16 5.55 18.13 -13.03
N ASN A 17 5.43 17.89 -14.34
CA ASN A 17 4.15 18.04 -15.05
C ASN A 17 3.19 16.92 -14.66
N PRO A 18 1.87 17.01 -14.91
CA PRO A 18 0.95 15.89 -14.76
C PRO A 18 1.16 14.80 -15.84
N GLY A 19 1.03 13.52 -15.47
CA GLY A 19 1.43 12.43 -16.36
C GLY A 19 1.74 11.11 -15.64
N LEU A 20 2.29 10.14 -16.39
CA LEU A 20 2.78 8.84 -15.90
C LEU A 20 4.19 8.65 -16.47
N TRP A 21 5.17 8.37 -15.61
CA TRP A 21 6.54 8.07 -16.00
C TRP A 21 6.93 6.75 -15.39
N VAL A 22 7.57 5.91 -16.19
CA VAL A 22 8.02 4.58 -15.75
C VAL A 22 9.47 4.44 -16.10
N TRP A 23 10.28 4.10 -15.11
CA TRP A 23 11.68 3.78 -15.29
C TRP A 23 11.94 2.34 -14.89
N ARG A 24 12.76 1.66 -15.67
CA ARG A 24 13.38 0.40 -15.28
C ARG A 24 14.70 0.69 -14.58
N VAL A 25 14.97 -0.04 -13.50
CA VAL A 25 16.27 0.06 -12.82
C VAL A 25 17.26 -0.80 -13.58
N GLU A 26 18.27 -0.19 -14.19
CA GLU A 26 19.32 -0.90 -14.91
C GLU A 26 20.70 -0.48 -14.38
N LYS A 27 21.43 -1.41 -13.76
CA LYS A 27 22.80 -1.17 -13.26
C LYS A 27 22.93 0.12 -12.43
N MET A 28 22.05 0.26 -11.42
CA MET A 28 21.95 1.42 -10.51
C MET A 28 21.48 2.73 -11.16
N LYS A 29 20.83 2.68 -12.33
CA LYS A 29 20.29 3.86 -13.02
C LYS A 29 18.80 3.69 -13.30
N ALA A 30 18.05 4.79 -13.24
CA ALA A 30 16.68 4.86 -13.73
C ALA A 30 16.71 5.09 -15.26
N VAL A 31 16.34 4.07 -16.03
CA VAL A 31 16.22 4.15 -17.49
C VAL A 31 14.74 4.35 -17.83
N LEU A 32 14.40 5.50 -18.40
CA LEU A 32 13.01 5.81 -18.76
C LEU A 32 12.54 4.86 -19.85
N LEU A 33 11.37 4.25 -19.67
CA LEU A 33 10.79 3.34 -20.65
C LEU A 33 10.23 4.09 -21.86
N ASP A 34 10.31 3.44 -23.01
CA ASP A 34 9.55 3.89 -24.18
C ASP A 34 8.03 3.76 -23.89
N PRO A 35 7.19 4.68 -24.36
CA PRO A 35 5.74 4.63 -24.14
C PRO A 35 5.07 3.32 -24.57
N SER A 36 5.66 2.61 -25.55
CA SER A 36 5.19 1.29 -26.00
C SER A 36 5.45 0.17 -25.01
N GLU A 37 6.40 0.34 -24.09
CA GLU A 37 6.80 -0.67 -23.11
C GLU A 37 6.09 -0.49 -21.76
N VAL A 38 5.51 0.69 -21.52
CA VAL A 38 4.74 1.00 -20.30
C VAL A 38 3.61 -0.02 -20.10
N GLY A 39 3.60 -0.65 -18.92
CA GLY A 39 2.70 -1.76 -18.58
C GLY A 39 3.30 -3.16 -18.82
N SER A 40 4.52 -3.24 -19.35
CA SER A 40 5.31 -4.47 -19.41
C SER A 40 6.40 -4.47 -18.34
N PHE A 41 6.34 -5.39 -17.39
CA PHE A 41 7.34 -5.49 -16.33
C PHE A 41 8.08 -6.82 -16.43
N TYR A 42 9.41 -6.77 -16.40
CA TYR A 42 10.24 -7.95 -16.30
C TYR A 42 10.31 -8.42 -14.86
N ASN A 43 10.00 -9.70 -14.64
CA ASN A 43 9.94 -10.26 -13.30
C ASN A 43 11.30 -10.36 -12.60
N GLY A 44 12.39 -10.23 -13.35
CA GLY A 44 13.75 -10.14 -12.84
C GLY A 44 14.23 -8.75 -12.46
N ASP A 45 13.41 -7.70 -12.58
CA ASP A 45 13.87 -6.33 -12.39
C ASP A 45 13.03 -5.57 -11.36
N SER A 46 13.50 -4.36 -11.03
CA SER A 46 12.74 -3.38 -10.27
C SER A 46 12.46 -2.13 -11.11
N TYR A 47 11.37 -1.43 -10.81
CA TYR A 47 10.92 -0.27 -11.56
C TYR A 47 10.46 0.86 -10.64
N LEU A 48 10.64 2.09 -11.09
CA LEU A 48 9.98 3.26 -10.54
C LEU A 48 8.80 3.63 -11.43
N VAL A 49 7.64 3.83 -10.83
CA VAL A 49 6.44 4.33 -11.52
C VAL A 49 5.97 5.57 -10.79
N LEU A 50 6.09 6.72 -11.43
CA LEU A 50 5.56 7.98 -10.93
C LEU A 50 4.24 8.29 -11.61
N LYS A 51 3.19 8.48 -10.84
CA LYS A 51 1.97 9.13 -11.29
C LYS A 51 1.91 10.52 -10.65
N ASN A 52 2.05 11.56 -11.46
CA ASN A 52 1.97 12.95 -11.00
C ASN A 52 0.61 13.51 -11.43
N HIS A 53 -0.16 13.97 -10.46
CA HIS A 53 -1.49 14.53 -10.64
C HIS A 53 -1.48 16.07 -10.67
N GLY A 54 -0.31 16.69 -10.76
CA GLY A 54 -0.12 18.13 -10.69
C GLY A 54 -0.41 18.64 -9.29
N GLU A 55 -1.33 19.60 -9.17
CA GLU A 55 -1.71 20.21 -7.89
C GLU A 55 -2.31 19.23 -6.88
N GLN A 56 -2.80 18.06 -7.34
CA GLN A 56 -3.35 17.02 -6.47
C GLN A 56 -2.26 16.17 -5.77
N GLY A 57 -0.99 16.34 -6.15
CA GLY A 57 0.16 15.62 -5.62
C GLY A 57 0.63 14.50 -6.53
N ALA A 58 1.46 13.60 -6.00
CA ALA A 58 2.03 12.50 -6.75
C ALA A 58 2.05 11.17 -5.96
N ASP A 59 2.01 10.07 -6.69
CA ASP A 59 2.23 8.72 -6.19
C ASP A 59 3.48 8.14 -6.84
N LEU A 60 4.41 7.65 -6.02
CA LEU A 60 5.64 7.01 -6.45
C LEU A 60 5.64 5.55 -6.04
N HIS A 61 5.49 4.66 -7.01
CA HIS A 61 5.48 3.23 -6.78
C HIS A 61 6.85 2.62 -7.10
N MET A 62 7.40 1.88 -6.14
CA MET A 62 8.55 1.01 -6.33
C MET A 62 8.01 -0.39 -6.64
N TRP A 63 8.04 -0.78 -7.91
CA TRP A 63 7.64 -2.11 -8.33
C TRP A 63 8.82 -3.08 -8.26
N ILE A 64 8.60 -4.22 -7.62
CA ILE A 64 9.61 -5.21 -7.31
C ILE A 64 9.21 -6.54 -7.95
N GLY A 65 9.96 -6.95 -8.97
CA GLY A 65 9.77 -8.25 -9.61
C GLY A 65 10.07 -9.40 -8.65
N GLU A 66 9.36 -10.50 -8.79
CA GLU A 66 9.49 -11.67 -7.91
C GLU A 66 10.89 -12.32 -8.01
N LYS A 67 11.55 -12.21 -9.18
CA LYS A 67 12.94 -12.64 -9.40
C LYS A 67 13.96 -11.52 -9.28
N SER A 68 13.55 -10.31 -8.90
CA SER A 68 14.45 -9.17 -8.85
C SER A 68 15.55 -9.38 -7.80
N SER A 69 16.77 -9.00 -8.16
CA SER A 69 17.91 -9.18 -7.28
C SER A 69 17.91 -8.17 -6.13
N ARG A 70 18.55 -8.51 -5.01
CA ARG A 70 18.59 -7.63 -3.84
C ARG A 70 19.27 -6.28 -4.16
N ASP A 71 20.30 -6.28 -4.99
CA ASP A 71 20.97 -5.07 -5.41
C ASP A 71 20.05 -4.17 -6.26
N GLU A 72 19.23 -4.75 -7.15
CA GLU A 72 18.22 -3.99 -7.89
C GLU A 72 17.13 -3.41 -6.98
N GLN A 73 16.67 -4.16 -5.98
CA GLN A 73 15.69 -3.68 -5.02
C GLN A 73 16.24 -2.49 -4.20
N VAL A 74 17.50 -2.61 -3.74
CA VAL A 74 18.19 -1.52 -3.03
C VAL A 74 18.38 -0.31 -3.95
N ALA A 75 18.75 -0.54 -5.21
CA ALA A 75 18.88 0.52 -6.20
C ALA A 75 17.54 1.22 -6.47
N CYS A 76 16.45 0.47 -6.55
CA CYS A 76 15.10 1.00 -6.72
C CYS A 76 14.72 1.93 -5.56
N ALA A 77 14.87 1.47 -4.31
CA ALA A 77 14.58 2.27 -3.14
C ALA A 77 15.44 3.55 -3.06
N MET A 78 16.72 3.45 -3.42
CA MET A 78 17.63 4.59 -3.49
C MET A 78 17.19 5.60 -4.55
N LEU A 79 16.86 5.15 -5.76
CA LEU A 79 16.40 6.01 -6.85
C LEU A 79 15.03 6.63 -6.53
N ALA A 80 14.14 5.90 -5.85
CA ALA A 80 12.88 6.43 -5.36
C ALA A 80 13.09 7.58 -4.37
N THR A 81 14.03 7.43 -3.44
CA THR A 81 14.41 8.50 -2.49
C THR A 81 14.89 9.76 -3.23
N GLN A 82 15.63 9.58 -4.32
CA GLN A 82 16.13 10.71 -5.10
C GLN A 82 15.03 11.42 -5.86
N LEU A 83 14.10 10.66 -6.46
CA LEU A 83 12.94 11.22 -7.13
C LEU A 83 12.01 11.94 -6.14
N ASP A 84 11.78 11.36 -4.96
CA ASP A 84 11.05 11.99 -3.85
C ASP A 84 11.68 13.34 -3.48
N ASN A 85 13.00 13.37 -3.23
CA ASN A 85 13.72 14.60 -2.93
C ASN A 85 13.66 15.63 -4.07
N PHE A 86 13.77 15.18 -5.33
CA PHE A 86 13.65 16.03 -6.50
C PHE A 86 12.26 16.67 -6.61
N LEU A 87 11.22 15.96 -6.18
CA LEU A 87 9.84 16.42 -6.10
C LEU A 87 9.50 17.10 -4.76
N GLY A 88 10.51 17.42 -3.94
CA GLY A 88 10.33 18.14 -2.67
C GLY A 88 9.68 17.31 -1.55
N GLY A 89 9.65 15.99 -1.67
CA GLY A 89 9.05 15.07 -0.70
C GLY A 89 7.53 14.99 -0.76
N ASP A 90 6.90 15.54 -1.82
CA ASP A 90 5.46 15.48 -2.05
C ASP A 90 4.91 14.06 -2.30
N PRO A 91 5.61 13.14 -3.01
CA PRO A 91 5.00 11.87 -3.37
C PRO A 91 4.65 10.96 -2.18
N VAL A 92 3.46 10.37 -2.22
CA VAL A 92 3.15 9.17 -1.42
C VAL A 92 3.86 7.98 -2.06
N GLN A 93 4.63 7.21 -1.28
CA GLN A 93 5.41 6.11 -1.83
C GLN A 93 4.81 4.76 -1.50
N HIS A 94 4.78 3.88 -2.50
CA HIS A 94 4.15 2.57 -2.39
C HIS A 94 5.12 1.48 -2.81
N ARG A 95 5.27 0.44 -2.00
CA ARG A 95 6.00 -0.77 -2.42
C ARG A 95 5.03 -1.74 -3.07
N GLN A 96 5.25 -2.02 -4.35
CA GLN A 96 4.45 -2.93 -5.16
C GLN A 96 5.26 -4.19 -5.42
N VAL A 97 4.83 -5.33 -4.89
CA VAL A 97 5.48 -6.62 -5.16
C VAL A 97 4.69 -7.31 -6.25
N GLN A 98 5.40 -7.85 -7.24
CA GLN A 98 4.81 -8.63 -8.32
C GLN A 98 3.81 -9.67 -7.81
N GLY A 99 2.61 -9.67 -8.39
CA GLY A 99 1.52 -10.60 -8.06
C GLY A 99 0.65 -10.19 -6.86
N ILE A 100 1.02 -9.12 -6.15
CA ILE A 100 0.24 -8.55 -5.04
C ILE A 100 0.17 -7.02 -5.11
N GLU A 101 0.31 -6.45 -6.31
CA GLU A 101 0.23 -5.02 -6.52
C GLU A 101 -1.14 -4.48 -6.18
N THR A 102 -1.15 -3.24 -5.71
CA THR A 102 -2.40 -2.56 -5.41
C THR A 102 -3.20 -2.24 -6.69
N PRO A 103 -4.55 -2.30 -6.67
CA PRO A 103 -5.42 -1.83 -7.74
C PRO A 103 -5.12 -0.43 -8.26
N GLU A 104 -4.72 0.50 -7.41
CA GLU A 104 -4.38 1.88 -7.73
C GLU A 104 -3.18 1.90 -8.68
N PHE A 105 -2.17 1.08 -8.38
CA PHE A 105 -1.05 0.85 -9.30
C PHE A 105 -1.51 0.18 -10.59
N MET A 106 -2.38 -0.83 -10.50
CA MET A 106 -2.88 -1.54 -11.67
C MET A 106 -3.71 -0.65 -12.60
N ALA A 107 -4.48 0.30 -12.05
CA ALA A 107 -5.29 1.28 -12.76
C ALA A 107 -4.43 2.28 -13.56
N LEU A 108 -3.14 2.43 -13.23
CA LEU A 108 -2.20 3.22 -14.04
C LEU A 108 -2.00 2.63 -15.44
N PHE A 109 -2.30 1.33 -15.62
CA PHE A 109 -2.10 0.58 -16.85
C PHE A 109 -3.46 0.07 -17.38
N PRO A 110 -4.23 0.90 -18.10
CA PRO A 110 -5.60 0.55 -18.53
C PRO A 110 -5.67 -0.63 -19.50
N ARG A 111 -4.55 -0.99 -20.14
CA ARG A 111 -4.42 -2.19 -21.00
C ARG A 111 -4.02 -3.44 -20.20
N GLY A 112 -4.02 -3.34 -18.88
CA GLY A 112 -3.46 -4.32 -17.97
C GLY A 112 -1.94 -4.26 -17.88
N VAL A 113 -1.40 -5.01 -16.93
CA VAL A 113 0.04 -5.26 -16.84
C VAL A 113 0.36 -6.64 -17.38
N SER A 114 1.44 -6.73 -18.15
CA SER A 114 2.04 -7.98 -18.58
C SER A 114 3.34 -8.21 -17.84
N TYR A 115 3.53 -9.42 -17.34
CA TYR A 115 4.82 -9.82 -16.79
C TYR A 115 5.61 -10.63 -17.80
N LYS A 116 6.84 -10.19 -18.01
CA LYS A 116 7.80 -10.82 -18.90
C LYS A 116 8.81 -11.57 -18.08
N ASP A 117 9.20 -12.73 -18.57
CA ASP A 117 10.33 -13.46 -18.02
C ASP A 117 11.65 -12.81 -18.40
N GLY A 118 12.59 -12.85 -17.45
CA GLY A 118 13.92 -12.31 -17.63
C GLY A 118 14.03 -10.94 -16.97
N GLY A 119 15.01 -10.17 -17.41
CA GLY A 119 15.38 -8.91 -16.80
C GLY A 119 16.72 -8.43 -17.32
N VAL A 120 17.20 -7.29 -16.82
CA VAL A 120 18.61 -6.94 -16.95
C VAL A 120 19.39 -8.00 -16.20
N GLU A 121 20.46 -8.50 -16.81
CA GLU A 121 21.22 -9.60 -16.23
C GLU A 121 21.86 -9.16 -14.90
N SER A 122 21.23 -9.53 -13.79
CA SER A 122 21.85 -9.55 -12.46
C SER A 122 22.62 -10.86 -12.29
N GLY A 123 23.68 -10.85 -11.48
CA GLY A 123 24.61 -11.99 -11.36
C GLY A 123 24.04 -13.29 -10.78
N PHE A 124 22.76 -13.36 -10.40
CA PHE A 124 22.14 -14.52 -9.72
C PHE A 124 20.62 -14.65 -10.02
N ARG A 125 20.02 -15.85 -9.90
CA ARG A 125 18.78 -16.29 -10.61
C ARG A 125 17.51 -16.59 -9.75
N ARG A 126 16.31 -16.36 -10.39
CA ARG A 126 14.92 -16.98 -10.31
C ARG A 126 13.91 -16.50 -9.21
N THR A 127 12.53 -16.55 -9.25
CA THR A 127 11.35 -17.07 -10.09
C THR A 127 9.99 -16.28 -9.77
N GLN A 128 8.74 -16.56 -10.25
CA GLN A 128 7.76 -15.82 -11.16
C GLN A 128 6.27 -15.64 -10.62
N GLY A 129 5.47 -14.61 -11.00
CA GLY A 129 3.96 -14.58 -10.87
C GLY A 129 3.14 -13.29 -11.28
N SER A 130 1.84 -13.36 -11.69
CA SER A 130 0.96 -12.58 -12.67
C SER A 130 -0.02 -11.40 -12.25
N GLY A 131 -0.45 -10.46 -13.17
CA GLY A 131 -1.84 -9.92 -13.40
C GLY A 131 -2.39 -8.57 -12.83
N PRO A 132 -3.53 -8.01 -13.34
CA PRO A 132 -4.23 -6.81 -12.78
C PRO A 132 -5.26 -7.07 -11.66
N VAL A 133 -5.34 -6.16 -10.69
CA VAL A 133 -5.83 -6.41 -9.33
C VAL A 133 -7.03 -5.50 -8.96
N HIS A 134 -8.09 -6.10 -8.43
CA HIS A 134 -9.18 -5.45 -7.69
C HIS A 134 -9.01 -5.73 -6.20
N ARG A 135 -9.47 -4.84 -5.30
CA ARG A 135 -9.29 -4.99 -3.84
C ARG A 135 -10.54 -5.50 -3.17
N LEU A 136 -10.37 -6.38 -2.19
CA LEU A 136 -11.44 -6.79 -1.29
C LEU A 136 -11.02 -6.50 0.14
N TYR A 137 -11.86 -5.79 0.89
CA TYR A 137 -11.66 -5.56 2.31
C TYR A 137 -12.75 -6.25 3.12
N GLN A 138 -12.36 -7.00 4.13
CA GLN A 138 -13.24 -7.53 5.16
C GLN A 138 -13.37 -6.52 6.29
N ILE A 139 -14.59 -6.16 6.66
CA ILE A 139 -14.93 -5.32 7.80
C ILE A 139 -15.40 -6.24 8.92
N LYS A 140 -14.53 -6.42 9.92
CA LYS A 140 -14.79 -7.35 11.01
C LYS A 140 -14.42 -6.78 12.38
N GLY A 141 -15.26 -7.07 13.36
CA GLY A 141 -14.99 -6.83 14.77
C GLY A 141 -16.26 -6.57 15.56
N LYS A 142 -16.15 -6.65 16.88
CA LYS A 142 -17.28 -6.41 17.79
C LYS A 142 -17.17 -5.06 18.47
N ARG A 143 -15.98 -4.72 18.96
CA ARG A 143 -15.67 -3.44 19.61
C ARG A 143 -14.62 -2.64 18.85
N ASN A 144 -13.68 -3.31 18.19
CA ASN A 144 -12.58 -2.69 17.46
C ASN A 144 -12.65 -3.09 15.98
N ILE A 145 -13.64 -2.55 15.28
CA ILE A 145 -13.94 -2.88 13.88
C ILE A 145 -12.90 -2.25 12.97
N ARG A 146 -12.31 -3.08 12.10
CA ARG A 146 -11.29 -2.66 11.13
C ARG A 146 -11.61 -3.19 9.74
N ALA A 147 -11.15 -2.46 8.74
CA ALA A 147 -11.02 -2.98 7.39
C ALA A 147 -9.68 -3.70 7.26
N LYS A 148 -9.72 -4.96 6.84
CA LYS A 148 -8.55 -5.76 6.50
C LYS A 148 -8.64 -6.15 5.03
N GLU A 149 -7.58 -5.91 4.27
CA GLU A 149 -7.48 -6.40 2.91
C GLU A 149 -7.35 -7.93 2.91
N VAL A 150 -8.15 -8.59 2.08
CA VAL A 150 -8.25 -10.05 1.96
C VAL A 150 -8.19 -10.46 0.49
N GLU A 151 -8.01 -11.75 0.23
CA GLU A 151 -7.96 -12.29 -1.13
C GLU A 151 -9.27 -11.97 -1.89
N LEU A 152 -9.16 -11.48 -3.13
CA LEU A 152 -10.27 -11.17 -4.02
C LEU A 152 -10.95 -12.46 -4.54
N SER A 153 -11.68 -13.14 -3.66
CA SER A 153 -12.33 -14.41 -3.95
C SER A 153 -13.53 -14.61 -3.03
N TRP A 154 -14.54 -15.36 -3.51
CA TRP A 154 -15.65 -15.82 -2.68
C TRP A 154 -15.20 -16.61 -1.45
N SER A 155 -14.00 -17.21 -1.46
CA SER A 155 -13.42 -17.91 -0.31
C SER A 155 -13.13 -17.00 0.89
N SER A 156 -12.98 -15.69 0.67
CA SER A 156 -12.80 -14.70 1.73
C SER A 156 -14.11 -14.26 2.37
N PHE A 157 -15.24 -14.44 1.69
CA PHE A 157 -16.56 -13.99 2.15
C PHE A 157 -17.15 -14.92 3.20
N ASN A 158 -17.96 -14.35 4.08
CA ASN A 158 -18.83 -15.08 4.99
C ASN A 158 -20.11 -14.28 5.24
N LYS A 159 -21.14 -14.94 5.79
CA LYS A 159 -22.45 -14.34 6.06
C LYS A 159 -22.43 -13.36 7.22
N GLY A 160 -21.46 -13.47 8.12
CA GLY A 160 -21.41 -12.73 9.38
C GLY A 160 -20.65 -11.41 9.35
N ASP A 161 -20.02 -11.04 8.22
CA ASP A 161 -19.21 -9.83 8.10
C ASP A 161 -19.71 -8.92 6.97
N CYS A 162 -19.21 -7.68 6.96
CA CYS A 162 -19.36 -6.77 5.81
C CYS A 162 -18.08 -6.75 4.99
N PHE A 163 -18.19 -6.46 3.70
CA PHE A 163 -17.06 -6.43 2.78
C PHE A 163 -17.14 -5.19 1.88
N ILE A 164 -15.98 -4.65 1.51
CA ILE A 164 -15.86 -3.60 0.51
C ILE A 164 -15.11 -4.19 -0.67
N LEU A 165 -15.80 -4.40 -1.80
CA LEU A 165 -15.19 -4.74 -3.06
C LEU A 165 -14.93 -3.46 -3.84
N ASP A 166 -13.67 -3.20 -4.07
CA ASP A 166 -13.19 -1.97 -4.67
C ASP A 166 -12.69 -2.22 -6.10
N LEU A 167 -13.46 -1.70 -7.06
CA LEU A 167 -13.23 -1.86 -8.51
C LEU A 167 -12.74 -0.56 -9.16
N GLY A 168 -12.24 0.40 -8.38
CA GLY A 168 -11.77 1.70 -8.90
C GLY A 168 -12.90 2.72 -9.06
N GLU A 169 -13.64 2.64 -10.16
CA GLU A 169 -14.77 3.56 -10.43
C GLU A 169 -16.04 3.17 -9.68
N ILE A 170 -16.12 1.92 -9.23
CA ILE A 170 -17.26 1.36 -8.49
C ILE A 170 -16.73 0.77 -7.18
N ILE A 171 -17.38 1.12 -6.08
CA ILE A 171 -17.11 0.57 -4.76
C ILE A 171 -18.38 -0.16 -4.32
N VAL A 172 -18.32 -1.47 -4.19
CA VAL A 172 -19.44 -2.29 -3.71
C VAL A 172 -19.29 -2.49 -2.20
N SER A 173 -20.24 -1.98 -1.43
CA SER A 173 -20.39 -2.20 0.00
C SER A 173 -21.34 -3.39 0.19
N TRP A 174 -20.77 -4.58 0.36
CA TRP A 174 -21.53 -5.83 0.49
C TRP A 174 -21.74 -6.18 1.97
N ILE A 175 -22.97 -6.51 2.34
CA ILE A 175 -23.37 -6.80 3.72
C ILE A 175 -23.86 -8.25 3.82
N GLY A 176 -23.17 -9.06 4.61
CA GLY A 176 -23.60 -10.41 4.92
C GLY A 176 -24.91 -10.44 5.69
N SER A 177 -25.72 -11.48 5.46
CA SER A 177 -27.05 -11.62 6.06
C SER A 177 -27.04 -11.66 7.59
N GLU A 178 -25.95 -12.12 8.19
CA GLU A 178 -25.73 -12.26 9.64
C GLU A 178 -24.86 -11.14 10.24
N ALA A 179 -24.43 -10.16 9.43
CA ALA A 179 -23.49 -9.14 9.87
C ALA A 179 -24.03 -8.20 10.98
N ASN A 180 -23.15 -7.79 11.89
CA ASN A 180 -23.55 -7.02 13.05
C ASN A 180 -23.77 -5.53 12.70
N ILE A 181 -24.55 -4.81 13.54
CA ILE A 181 -24.96 -3.42 13.25
C ILE A 181 -23.77 -2.47 13.18
N PHE A 182 -22.73 -2.70 13.99
CA PHE A 182 -21.56 -1.83 14.02
C PHE A 182 -20.70 -2.02 12.77
N GLU A 183 -20.57 -3.24 12.25
CA GLU A 183 -19.91 -3.51 10.96
C GLU A 183 -20.68 -2.86 9.80
N LYS A 184 -22.02 -2.95 9.82
CA LYS A 184 -22.90 -2.29 8.83
C LYS A 184 -22.78 -0.77 8.83
N GLN A 185 -22.45 -0.15 9.97
CA GLN A 185 -22.15 1.28 10.03
C GLN A 185 -20.74 1.56 9.51
N LYS A 186 -19.75 0.76 9.95
CA LYS A 186 -18.35 0.95 9.61
C LYS A 186 -18.07 0.73 8.12
N VAL A 187 -18.71 -0.23 7.46
CA VAL A 187 -18.57 -0.48 6.01
C VAL A 187 -18.97 0.74 5.19
N ARG A 188 -20.09 1.40 5.55
CA ARG A 188 -20.58 2.61 4.87
C ARG A 188 -19.65 3.80 5.09
N GLU A 189 -19.16 3.96 6.31
CA GLU A 189 -18.18 4.99 6.67
C GLU A 189 -16.90 4.82 5.85
N ILE A 190 -16.32 3.62 5.85
CA ILE A 190 -15.06 3.34 5.12
C ILE A 190 -15.27 3.45 3.61
N ALA A 191 -16.37 2.94 3.04
CA ALA A 191 -16.66 3.07 1.61
C ALA A 191 -16.78 4.55 1.19
N SER A 192 -17.45 5.37 2.00
CA SER A 192 -17.55 6.82 1.76
C SER A 192 -16.18 7.50 1.84
N LEU A 193 -15.37 7.14 2.83
CA LEU A 193 -14.03 7.69 2.99
C LEU A 193 -13.09 7.30 1.83
N ILE A 194 -13.13 6.05 1.35
CA ILE A 194 -12.38 5.60 0.16
C ILE A 194 -12.83 6.40 -1.07
N ARG A 195 -14.14 6.56 -1.28
CA ARG A 195 -14.65 7.38 -2.38
C ARG A 195 -14.11 8.81 -2.31
N ASP A 196 -14.26 9.47 -1.17
CA ASP A 196 -14.00 10.90 -1.04
C ASP A 196 -12.51 11.22 -1.05
N THR A 197 -11.69 10.35 -0.46
CA THR A 197 -10.25 10.58 -0.30
C THR A 197 -9.47 9.95 -1.43
N ASP A 198 -9.60 8.62 -1.59
CA ASP A 198 -8.75 7.84 -2.49
C ASP A 198 -9.24 7.92 -3.94
N ARG A 199 -10.53 8.24 -4.14
CA ARG A 199 -11.14 8.41 -5.47
C ARG A 199 -11.60 9.84 -5.76
N HIS A 200 -11.22 10.79 -4.92
CA HIS A 200 -11.52 12.21 -5.08
C HIS A 200 -13.01 12.51 -5.30
N GLY A 201 -13.89 11.73 -4.66
CA GLY A 201 -15.34 11.85 -4.75
C GLY A 201 -15.96 11.29 -6.04
N LYS A 202 -15.17 10.71 -6.96
CA LYS A 202 -15.64 10.33 -8.31
C LYS A 202 -16.19 8.91 -8.41
N ALA A 203 -15.85 8.02 -7.48
CA ALA A 203 -16.33 6.65 -7.50
C ALA A 203 -17.81 6.55 -7.08
N ARG A 204 -18.55 5.62 -7.70
CA ARG A 204 -19.93 5.30 -7.32
C ARG A 204 -19.93 4.21 -6.26
N ILE A 205 -20.58 4.46 -5.12
CA ILE A 205 -20.82 3.43 -4.11
C ILE A 205 -22.11 2.68 -4.43
N VAL A 206 -22.06 1.36 -4.38
CA VAL A 206 -23.19 0.45 -4.54
C VAL A 206 -23.33 -0.36 -3.26
N ASP A 207 -24.38 -0.08 -2.48
CA ASP A 207 -24.73 -0.93 -1.35
C ASP A 207 -25.41 -2.20 -1.87
N SER A 208 -24.98 -3.35 -1.37
CA SER A 208 -25.50 -4.67 -1.72
C SER A 208 -25.63 -5.52 -0.46
N THR A 209 -26.64 -6.35 -0.40
CA THR A 209 -26.81 -7.36 0.64
C THR A 209 -26.69 -8.75 0.05
N GLU A 210 -26.38 -9.74 0.88
CA GLU A 210 -26.35 -11.14 0.45
C GLU A 210 -27.63 -11.54 -0.32
N GLY A 211 -27.46 -12.03 -1.55
CA GLY A 211 -28.55 -12.39 -2.46
C GLY A 211 -28.94 -11.30 -3.46
N GLU A 212 -28.39 -10.09 -3.32
CA GLU A 212 -28.62 -8.93 -4.20
C GLU A 212 -27.30 -8.42 -4.80
N GLU A 213 -26.40 -9.35 -5.16
CA GLU A 213 -25.08 -9.01 -5.71
C GLU A 213 -25.19 -8.31 -7.08
N PRO A 214 -24.57 -7.13 -7.26
CA PRO A 214 -24.61 -6.42 -8.54
C PRO A 214 -23.79 -7.14 -9.62
N GLU A 215 -24.11 -6.88 -10.89
CA GLU A 215 -23.48 -7.56 -12.03
C GLU A 215 -21.96 -7.32 -12.06
N GLU A 216 -21.51 -6.12 -11.68
CA GLU A 216 -20.08 -5.77 -11.63
C GLU A 216 -19.31 -6.61 -10.60
N MET A 217 -19.94 -6.97 -9.48
CA MET A 217 -19.37 -7.86 -8.49
C MET A 217 -19.26 -9.30 -9.02
N LEU A 218 -20.34 -9.81 -9.62
CA LEU A 218 -20.39 -11.17 -10.17
C LEU A 218 -19.45 -11.34 -11.38
N LYS A 219 -19.22 -10.29 -12.16
CA LYS A 219 -18.22 -10.29 -13.25
C LYS A 219 -16.80 -10.53 -12.76
N VAL A 220 -16.47 -10.00 -11.58
CA VAL A 220 -15.13 -10.08 -11.00
C VAL A 220 -14.93 -11.33 -10.16
N LEU A 221 -15.89 -11.66 -9.30
CA LEU A 221 -15.77 -12.78 -8.36
C LEU A 221 -16.35 -14.10 -8.91
N GLY A 222 -17.10 -14.05 -10.02
CA GLY A 222 -17.84 -15.18 -10.55
C GLY A 222 -19.15 -15.43 -9.78
N GLN A 223 -19.77 -16.59 -10.01
CA GLN A 223 -21.04 -16.96 -9.39
C GLN A 223 -20.88 -17.17 -7.88
N LYS A 224 -21.79 -16.58 -7.09
CA LYS A 224 -21.78 -16.70 -5.62
C LYS A 224 -22.05 -18.16 -5.18
N PRO A 225 -21.16 -18.77 -4.39
CA PRO A 225 -21.42 -20.06 -3.75
C PRO A 225 -22.25 -19.91 -2.47
N GLU A 226 -22.57 -21.01 -1.81
CA GLU A 226 -23.01 -20.96 -0.42
C GLU A 226 -21.87 -20.48 0.47
N LEU A 227 -22.13 -19.42 1.25
CA LEU A 227 -21.15 -18.82 2.15
C LEU A 227 -21.26 -19.44 3.54
N ALA A 228 -20.12 -19.56 4.22
CA ALA A 228 -20.08 -19.95 5.62
C ALA A 228 -20.65 -18.85 6.52
N GLY A 229 -21.22 -19.22 7.67
CA GLY A 229 -21.50 -18.27 8.75
C GLY A 229 -20.21 -17.77 9.40
N SER A 230 -20.30 -16.76 10.25
CA SER A 230 -19.20 -16.37 11.13
C SER A 230 -19.66 -16.40 12.59
N THR A 231 -18.73 -16.68 13.50
CA THR A 231 -19.02 -16.83 14.93
C THR A 231 -18.63 -15.58 15.72
N PRO A 232 -19.35 -15.24 16.82
CA PRO A 232 -18.96 -14.15 17.71
C PRO A 232 -17.54 -14.30 18.31
N GLU A 233 -17.05 -15.54 18.42
CA GLU A 233 -15.67 -15.85 18.81
C GLU A 233 -14.66 -15.38 17.76
N GLU A 234 -14.98 -15.47 16.47
CA GLU A 234 -14.15 -14.92 15.39
C GLU A 234 -14.09 -13.40 15.41
N ASP A 235 -15.20 -12.72 15.74
CA ASP A 235 -15.20 -11.26 15.93
C ASP A 235 -14.31 -10.86 17.11
N SER A 236 -14.35 -11.65 18.18
CA SER A 236 -13.53 -11.41 19.38
C SER A 236 -12.05 -11.68 19.11
N LYS A 237 -11.73 -12.67 18.27
CA LYS A 237 -10.35 -12.91 17.77
C LYS A 237 -9.89 -11.78 16.86
N ALA A 238 -10.76 -11.30 15.97
CA ALA A 238 -10.47 -10.15 15.11
C ALA A 238 -10.18 -8.90 15.93
N ASP A 239 -11.00 -8.59 16.95
CA ASP A 239 -10.77 -7.49 17.89
C ASP A 239 -9.38 -7.59 18.55
N ALA A 240 -8.93 -8.80 18.91
CA ALA A 240 -7.62 -9.04 19.50
C ALA A 240 -6.46 -8.86 18.50
N SER A 241 -6.65 -9.18 17.21
CA SER A 241 -5.65 -8.97 16.14
C SER A 241 -5.70 -7.56 15.52
N ASN A 242 -6.77 -6.81 15.74
CA ASN A 242 -6.98 -5.45 15.22
C ASN A 242 -6.20 -4.38 16.02
N THR A 243 -5.17 -4.79 16.76
CA THR A 243 -4.28 -3.91 17.50
C THR A 243 -3.06 -3.57 16.65
N ALA A 244 -2.82 -2.29 16.43
CA ALA A 244 -1.58 -1.80 15.85
C ALA A 244 -0.67 -1.23 16.95
N ALA A 245 0.64 -1.24 16.72
CA ALA A 245 1.61 -0.53 17.53
C ALA A 245 2.21 0.66 16.76
N LEU A 246 2.65 1.69 17.48
CA LEU A 246 3.29 2.86 16.88
C LEU A 246 4.71 2.97 17.41
N TYR A 247 5.66 3.09 16.50
CA TYR A 247 7.08 3.26 16.76
C TYR A 247 7.53 4.62 16.25
N LYS A 248 8.30 5.31 17.07
CA LYS A 248 9.04 6.51 16.69
C LYS A 248 10.39 6.08 16.14
N VAL A 249 10.81 6.69 15.04
CA VAL A 249 12.20 6.62 14.60
C VAL A 249 12.84 7.99 14.53
N SER A 250 13.93 8.15 15.27
CA SER A 250 14.59 9.42 15.51
C SER A 250 16.09 9.24 15.68
N ASP A 251 16.87 10.19 15.19
CA ASP A 251 18.30 10.28 15.43
C ASP A 251 18.68 11.26 16.57
N ALA A 252 17.69 11.82 17.28
CA ALA A 252 17.89 12.83 18.33
C ALA A 252 18.83 12.40 19.47
N THR A 253 19.10 11.10 19.62
CA THR A 253 20.05 10.55 20.60
C THR A 253 21.50 10.54 20.11
N GLY A 254 21.78 11.03 18.89
CA GLY A 254 23.07 10.95 18.21
C GLY A 254 23.28 9.65 17.41
N SER A 255 22.30 8.74 17.43
CA SER A 255 22.23 7.59 16.54
C SER A 255 20.77 7.24 16.24
N MET A 256 20.51 6.60 15.10
CA MET A 256 19.14 6.24 14.71
C MET A 256 18.56 5.19 15.67
N THR A 257 17.45 5.50 16.31
CA THR A 257 16.79 4.60 17.27
C THR A 257 15.32 4.43 16.94
N MET A 258 14.84 3.18 17.04
CA MET A 258 13.43 2.84 16.90
C MET A 258 12.85 2.52 18.27
N THR A 259 11.93 3.35 18.74
CA THR A 259 11.31 3.21 20.06
C THR A 259 9.81 3.02 19.94
N LYS A 260 9.26 2.01 20.61
CA LYS A 260 7.80 1.81 20.69
C LYS A 260 7.20 2.89 21.57
N ILE A 261 6.34 3.74 21.01
CA ILE A 261 5.71 4.86 21.73
C ILE A 261 4.23 4.61 22.06
N SER A 262 3.60 3.64 21.38
CA SER A 262 2.29 3.12 21.79
C SER A 262 2.19 1.65 21.46
N GLU A 263 1.71 0.85 22.42
CA GLU A 263 1.52 -0.58 22.24
C GLU A 263 0.23 -0.93 21.50
N LYS A 264 -0.79 -0.07 21.58
CA LYS A 264 -2.14 -0.36 21.06
C LYS A 264 -2.83 0.87 20.48
N SER A 265 -3.52 0.66 19.36
CA SER A 265 -4.47 1.60 18.75
C SER A 265 -5.80 1.66 19.53
N PRO A 266 -6.62 2.73 19.40
CA PRO A 266 -6.39 3.91 18.57
C PRO A 266 -5.43 4.92 19.20
N PHE A 267 -4.55 5.48 18.37
CA PHE A 267 -3.50 6.42 18.75
C PHE A 267 -4.02 7.86 18.83
N ALA A 268 -3.33 8.72 19.58
CA ALA A 268 -3.55 10.16 19.54
C ALA A 268 -2.77 10.75 18.35
N LYS A 269 -3.36 11.65 17.56
CA LYS A 269 -2.71 12.25 16.36
C LYS A 269 -1.44 13.01 16.74
N GLU A 270 -1.41 13.56 17.94
CA GLU A 270 -0.30 14.32 18.54
C GLU A 270 0.96 13.49 18.76
N LEU A 271 0.86 12.15 18.72
CA LEU A 271 2.02 11.26 18.75
C LEU A 271 2.89 11.38 17.49
N LEU A 272 2.29 11.79 16.35
CA LEU A 272 3.01 12.05 15.11
C LEU A 272 3.64 13.45 15.15
N VAL A 273 4.80 13.57 15.81
CA VAL A 273 5.51 14.84 15.85
C VAL A 273 6.18 15.16 14.52
N ARG A 274 6.10 16.42 14.10
CA ARG A 274 6.55 16.90 12.78
C ARG A 274 8.03 16.62 12.50
N ASP A 275 8.86 16.56 13.52
CA ASP A 275 10.32 16.52 13.38
C ASP A 275 10.88 15.10 13.32
N ASP A 276 10.03 14.07 13.28
CA ASP A 276 10.46 12.67 13.30
C ASP A 276 9.70 11.81 12.28
N CYS A 277 10.18 10.58 12.07
CA CYS A 277 9.50 9.54 11.30
C CYS A 277 8.83 8.52 12.23
N PHE A 278 7.78 7.84 11.77
CA PHE A 278 7.09 6.82 12.56
C PHE A 278 6.80 5.57 11.74
N ILE A 279 6.79 4.42 12.40
CA ILE A 279 6.30 3.16 11.84
C ILE A 279 5.02 2.77 12.57
N LEU A 280 3.92 2.69 11.81
CA LEU A 280 2.69 2.07 12.28
C LEU A 280 2.72 0.59 11.89
N ASP A 281 2.83 -0.23 12.91
CA ASP A 281 2.88 -1.67 12.80
C ASP A 281 1.48 -2.27 12.80
N ASN A 282 1.06 -2.72 11.62
CA ASN A 282 -0.11 -3.56 11.40
C ASN A 282 0.32 -4.84 10.63
N GLY A 283 1.57 -5.29 10.83
CA GLY A 283 2.17 -6.36 10.02
C GLY A 283 1.52 -7.73 10.22
N ALA A 284 0.87 -7.97 11.37
CA ALA A 284 0.01 -9.15 11.58
C ALA A 284 -1.16 -9.23 10.58
N ASN A 285 -1.54 -8.09 9.98
CA ASN A 285 -2.54 -7.99 8.93
C ASN A 285 -1.91 -7.71 7.55
N GLY A 286 -0.61 -7.94 7.39
CA GLY A 286 0.10 -7.88 6.11
C GLY A 286 0.43 -6.47 5.63
N LYS A 287 0.36 -5.45 6.47
CA LYS A 287 0.68 -4.06 6.06
C LYS A 287 1.35 -3.26 7.17
N ILE A 288 2.38 -2.50 6.84
CA ILE A 288 2.98 -1.49 7.71
C ILE A 288 3.00 -0.13 7.02
N PHE A 289 2.99 0.93 7.82
CA PHE A 289 3.04 2.30 7.31
C PHE A 289 4.25 3.02 7.86
N VAL A 290 4.92 3.81 7.02
CA VAL A 290 6.01 4.69 7.42
C VAL A 290 5.53 6.13 7.25
N TRP A 291 5.36 6.87 8.33
CA TRP A 291 4.96 8.27 8.28
C TRP A 291 6.19 9.17 8.35
N LYS A 292 6.32 10.12 7.41
CA LYS A 292 7.45 11.07 7.32
C LYS A 292 7.00 12.46 7.78
N GLY A 293 7.52 12.93 8.91
CA GLY A 293 7.29 14.29 9.37
C GLY A 293 7.90 15.33 8.43
N ASN A 294 7.24 16.48 8.26
CA ASN A 294 7.74 17.55 7.39
C ASN A 294 9.03 18.18 7.91
N GLY A 295 9.26 18.16 9.22
CA GLY A 295 10.48 18.64 9.88
C GLY A 295 11.58 17.58 10.03
N ALA A 296 11.26 16.30 9.79
CA ALA A 296 12.24 15.22 9.87
C ALA A 296 13.40 15.46 8.90
N ASN A 297 14.61 15.12 9.34
CA ASN A 297 15.81 15.42 8.58
C ASN A 297 16.02 14.43 7.40
N ALA A 298 16.93 14.75 6.49
CA ALA A 298 17.14 13.96 5.28
C ALA A 298 17.61 12.52 5.58
N GLU A 299 18.42 12.34 6.63
CA GLU A 299 18.91 11.03 7.04
C GLU A 299 17.78 10.21 7.66
N GLU A 300 16.93 10.80 8.51
CA GLU A 300 15.76 10.12 9.08
C GLU A 300 14.80 9.64 7.99
N LYS A 301 14.52 10.48 6.97
CA LYS A 301 13.67 10.12 5.83
C LYS A 301 14.28 8.99 4.99
N ARG A 302 15.60 9.03 4.75
CA ARG A 302 16.33 7.98 4.03
C ARG A 302 16.32 6.66 4.80
N VAL A 303 16.54 6.72 6.11
CA VAL A 303 16.60 5.54 6.97
C VAL A 303 15.21 4.94 7.18
N ALA A 304 14.14 5.76 7.20
CA ALA A 304 12.75 5.30 7.30
C ALA A 304 12.37 4.25 6.23
N LEU A 305 12.87 4.44 5.00
CA LEU A 305 12.73 3.48 3.90
C LEU A 305 13.47 2.15 4.18
N GLN A 306 14.71 2.22 4.67
CA GLN A 306 15.52 1.02 4.97
C GLN A 306 15.03 0.26 6.20
N MET A 307 14.41 0.98 7.14
CA MET A 307 13.89 0.40 8.37
C MET A 307 12.60 -0.36 8.16
N ALA A 308 11.79 -0.07 7.13
CA ALA A 308 10.61 -0.88 6.84
C ALA A 308 10.99 -2.36 6.67
N ASP A 309 11.99 -2.65 5.83
CA ASP A 309 12.49 -4.02 5.62
C ASP A 309 13.10 -4.62 6.88
N SER A 310 13.90 -3.82 7.60
CA SER A 310 14.53 -4.27 8.85
C SER A 310 13.48 -4.56 9.93
N PHE A 311 12.42 -3.78 9.98
CA PHE A 311 11.30 -3.93 10.89
C PHE A 311 10.50 -5.20 10.58
N ILE A 312 10.17 -5.44 9.31
CA ILE A 312 9.48 -6.66 8.86
C ILE A 312 10.29 -7.90 9.26
N GLN A 313 11.62 -7.87 9.06
CA GLN A 313 12.51 -8.96 9.47
C GLN A 313 12.56 -9.13 10.99
N GLN A 314 12.72 -8.04 11.75
CA GLN A 314 12.78 -8.07 13.21
C GLN A 314 11.48 -8.61 13.83
N MET A 315 10.33 -8.25 13.24
CA MET A 315 9.01 -8.68 13.69
C MET A 315 8.60 -10.04 13.10
N GLN A 316 9.46 -10.66 12.28
CA GLN A 316 9.24 -11.96 11.64
C GLN A 316 8.00 -12.02 10.73
N TYR A 317 7.67 -10.89 10.11
CA TYR A 317 6.61 -10.82 9.10
C TYR A 317 7.12 -11.33 7.73
N ASP A 318 6.20 -11.75 6.88
CA ASP A 318 6.52 -12.27 5.54
C ASP A 318 6.92 -11.10 4.62
N MET A 319 8.21 -11.03 4.26
CA MET A 319 8.79 -9.99 3.38
C MET A 319 8.14 -9.90 2.00
N MET A 320 7.58 -11.01 1.50
CA MET A 320 6.98 -11.07 0.17
C MET A 320 5.49 -10.76 0.19
N LYS A 321 4.85 -10.76 1.36
CA LYS A 321 3.41 -10.48 1.51
C LYS A 321 3.11 -9.19 2.25
N THR A 322 4.06 -8.67 3.03
CA THR A 322 3.84 -7.46 3.82
C THR A 322 3.96 -6.23 2.93
N GLN A 323 2.85 -5.52 2.73
CA GLN A 323 2.82 -4.25 2.03
C GLN A 323 3.44 -3.14 2.89
N VAL A 324 4.14 -2.22 2.24
CA VAL A 324 4.73 -1.02 2.86
C VAL A 324 4.21 0.21 2.15
N GLU A 325 3.62 1.13 2.92
CA GLU A 325 3.11 2.40 2.43
C GLU A 325 3.80 3.55 3.19
N ILE A 326 4.33 4.53 2.47
CA ILE A 326 5.15 5.60 3.02
C ILE A 326 4.44 6.93 2.78
N LEU A 327 4.05 7.57 3.87
CA LEU A 327 3.12 8.67 3.91
C LEU A 327 3.84 9.96 4.33
N PRO A 328 4.01 10.95 3.45
CA PRO A 328 4.41 12.29 3.88
C PRO A 328 3.29 12.93 4.72
N GLN A 329 3.69 13.74 5.71
CA GLN A 329 2.77 14.47 6.58
C GLN A 329 1.78 15.31 5.76
N GLY A 330 0.49 15.12 6.02
CA GLY A 330 -0.61 15.78 5.32
C GLY A 330 -1.16 15.02 4.10
N LYS A 331 -0.53 13.89 3.73
CA LYS A 331 -0.96 13.01 2.63
C LYS A 331 -1.35 11.61 3.12
N GLU A 332 -1.78 11.51 4.38
CA GLU A 332 -2.11 10.21 4.97
C GLU A 332 -3.39 9.61 4.35
N THR A 333 -3.39 8.29 4.11
CA THR A 333 -4.53 7.57 3.54
C THR A 333 -5.56 7.18 4.60
N ILE A 334 -6.79 6.87 4.17
CA ILE A 334 -7.88 6.48 5.10
C ILE A 334 -7.51 5.23 5.91
N ILE A 335 -6.85 4.27 5.26
CA ILE A 335 -6.42 3.02 5.90
C ILE A 335 -5.40 3.30 7.01
N PHE A 336 -4.55 4.33 6.89
CA PHE A 336 -3.68 4.78 7.98
C PHE A 336 -4.46 5.54 9.07
N LYS A 337 -5.31 6.49 8.67
CA LYS A 337 -6.06 7.37 9.58
C LYS A 337 -6.98 6.60 10.52
N GLN A 338 -7.51 5.44 10.11
CA GLN A 338 -8.40 4.63 10.95
C GLN A 338 -7.77 4.25 12.31
N PHE A 339 -6.44 4.17 12.39
CA PHE A 339 -5.73 3.79 13.61
C PHE A 339 -5.65 4.90 14.66
N PHE A 340 -6.15 6.09 14.37
CA PHE A 340 -6.06 7.27 15.24
C PHE A 340 -7.44 7.70 15.73
N LYS A 341 -7.48 8.29 16.93
CA LYS A 341 -8.66 8.93 17.49
C LYS A 341 -8.88 10.28 16.80
N ASN A 342 -10.11 10.55 16.36
CA ASN A 342 -10.55 11.87 15.90
C ASN A 342 -9.59 12.52 14.89
N TRP A 343 -9.31 11.83 13.78
CA TRP A 343 -8.48 12.36 12.71
C TRP A 343 -9.24 13.45 11.94
N ASN A 344 -9.11 14.70 12.40
CA ASN A 344 -9.59 15.89 11.69
C ASN A 344 -8.58 16.37 10.66
#